data_AF-K9GGW4-F1
#
_entry.id   AF-K9GGW4-F1
#
_cell.length_a   1.000
_cell.length_b   1.000
_cell.length_c   1.000
_cell.angle_alpha   90.00
_cell.angle_beta   90.00
_cell.angle_gamma   90.00
#
_symmetry.space_group_name_H-M   'P 1'
#
loop_
_entity.id
_entity.type
_entity.pdbx_description
1 polymer ?
#
loop_
_entity_poly.entity_id
_entity_poly.type
_entity_poly.pdbx_seq_one_letter_code
_entity_poly.pdbx_strand_id
1 'polypeptide(L)'
;MIVLEDIDRAWGSVEQSKTDTSSVTGSQARTGISLSALLNVLDGHGAKEKRVLFMTTNHRENLDSALTRPGRIDQTFYLGYATATMIEELFSLFYEPLGVDKDEISRLAGRFASEVPSEIFTAATIQIFLLKYKNAPEMAVSSAADWVKKNHTDIV
;
A
#
# COMPACT_ATOMS: atom_id res chain seq x y z
N MET A 1 -9.46 5.28 16.15
CA MET A 1 -8.44 4.90 15.14
C MET A 1 -8.10 6.16 14.36
N ILE A 2 -6.81 6.46 14.18
CA ILE A 2 -6.32 7.57 13.36
C ILE A 2 -5.51 6.95 12.22
N VAL A 3 -5.64 7.50 11.01
CA VAL A 3 -4.85 7.10 9.84
C VAL A 3 -4.12 8.32 9.31
N LEU A 4 -2.82 8.19 9.08
CA LEU A 4 -2.00 9.19 8.40
C LEU A 4 -1.43 8.58 7.12
N GLU A 5 -1.69 9.20 5.99
CA GLU A 5 -1.26 8.69 4.69
C GLU A 5 -0.05 9.48 4.16
N ASP A 6 0.78 8.82 3.36
CA ASP A 6 1.95 9.40 2.68
C ASP A 6 2.86 10.22 3.61
N ILE A 7 3.18 9.66 4.79
CA ILE A 7 3.91 10.39 5.83
C ILE A 7 5.34 10.79 5.42
N ASP A 8 5.91 10.16 4.39
CA ASP A 8 7.19 10.52 3.78
C ASP A 8 7.17 11.89 3.07
N ARG A 9 6.00 12.34 2.58
CA ARG A 9 5.87 13.66 1.92
C ARG A 9 5.95 14.82 2.93
N ALA A 10 5.51 14.58 4.15
CA ALA A 10 5.66 15.53 5.24
C ALA A 10 7.15 15.71 5.63
N TRP A 11 8.01 14.76 5.27
CA TRP A 11 9.42 14.72 5.64
C TRP A 11 10.34 15.50 4.71
N GLY A 12 10.22 15.28 3.40
CA GLY A 12 11.16 15.84 2.39
C GLY A 12 11.20 17.38 2.34
N SER A 13 10.16 18.05 2.82
CA SER A 13 10.11 19.52 2.90
C SER A 13 10.96 20.11 4.03
N VAL A 14 11.31 19.31 5.06
CA VAL A 14 12.06 19.77 6.24
C VAL A 14 13.57 19.72 5.98
N GLU A 15 14.08 18.73 5.24
CA GLU A 15 15.51 18.60 4.96
C GLU A 15 16.04 19.64 3.95
N GLN A 16 15.24 20.07 2.97
CA GLN A 16 15.65 21.15 2.05
C GLN A 16 15.84 22.50 2.75
N SER A 17 15.32 22.69 3.96
CA SER A 17 15.49 23.95 4.70
C SER A 17 16.82 24.08 5.45
N LYS A 18 17.65 23.03 5.50
CA LYS A 18 18.96 23.08 6.20
C LYS A 18 20.15 23.50 5.34
N THR A 19 19.98 23.67 4.03
CA THR A 19 21.11 23.97 3.12
C THR A 19 21.15 25.41 2.61
N ASP A 20 20.06 26.18 2.66
CA ASP A 20 20.06 27.55 2.14
C ASP A 20 20.25 28.59 3.26
N THR A 21 21.50 28.68 3.72
CA THR A 21 21.97 29.93 4.33
C THR A 21 22.26 30.91 3.19
N SER A 22 21.29 31.77 2.86
CA SER A 22 21.44 33.16 2.34
C SER A 22 20.40 33.51 1.27
N SER A 23 19.26 34.07 1.66
CA SER A 23 18.77 35.34 1.08
C SER A 23 17.45 35.76 1.72
N VAL A 24 17.47 37.00 2.22
CA VAL A 24 16.33 37.76 2.72
C VAL A 24 15.34 38.01 1.58
N THR A 25 14.09 37.55 1.69
CA THR A 25 12.82 38.27 1.37
C THR A 25 11.62 37.30 1.30
N GLY A 26 10.53 37.64 2.01
CA GLY A 26 9.19 37.08 1.75
C GLY A 26 8.90 35.71 2.37
N SER A 27 8.75 35.67 3.70
CA SER A 27 8.21 34.52 4.42
C SER A 27 6.74 34.26 4.05
N GLN A 28 6.50 33.52 2.96
CA GLN A 28 5.34 32.63 2.93
C GLN A 28 5.60 31.55 3.98
N ALA A 29 5.09 31.77 5.19
CA ALA A 29 5.05 30.77 6.23
C ALA A 29 4.27 29.57 5.68
N ARG A 30 4.99 28.55 5.19
CA ARG A 30 4.40 27.28 4.85
C ARG A 30 3.73 26.76 6.11
N THR A 31 2.40 26.66 6.07
CA THR A 31 1.53 26.13 7.12
C THR A 31 1.68 24.61 7.28
N GLY A 32 2.92 24.12 7.28
CA GLY A 32 3.25 22.73 7.50
C GLY A 32 3.36 22.46 8.99
N ILE A 33 2.60 21.49 9.50
CA ILE A 33 2.81 20.93 10.83
C ILE A 33 4.21 20.30 10.83
N SER A 34 5.06 20.70 11.78
CA SER A 34 6.39 20.10 11.92
C SER A 34 6.28 18.68 12.49
N LEU A 35 7.21 17.80 12.12
CA LEU A 35 7.29 16.46 12.73
C LEU A 35 7.31 16.55 14.25
N SER A 36 8.11 17.44 14.81
CA SER A 36 8.22 17.58 16.26
C SER A 36 6.87 17.91 16.89
N ALA A 37 6.01 18.68 16.20
CA ALA A 37 4.64 18.92 16.65
C ALA A 37 3.78 17.65 16.58
N LEU A 38 3.86 16.86 15.49
CA LEU A 38 3.16 15.58 15.39
C LEU A 38 3.63 14.59 16.46
N LEU A 39 4.95 14.39 16.60
CA LEU A 39 5.55 13.52 17.60
C LEU A 39 5.20 13.92 19.02
N ASN A 40 5.20 15.21 19.33
CA ASN A 40 4.78 15.70 20.65
C ASN A 40 3.29 15.42 20.92
N VAL A 41 2.45 15.34 19.88
CA VAL A 41 1.05 14.91 20.01
C VAL A 41 0.93 13.39 20.16
N LEU A 42 1.83 12.62 19.55
CA LEU A 42 1.89 11.16 19.69
C LEU A 42 2.41 10.73 21.06
N ASP A 43 3.52 11.32 21.52
CA ASP A 43 4.23 10.98 22.76
C ASP A 43 3.75 11.75 23.98
N GLY A 44 3.00 12.84 23.78
CA GLY A 44 2.73 13.81 24.83
C GLY A 44 1.99 13.22 26.02
N HIS A 45 2.33 13.70 27.21
CA HIS A 45 1.75 13.40 28.53
C HIS A 45 0.21 13.61 28.63
N GLY A 46 -0.42 14.12 27.56
CA GLY A 46 -1.86 14.29 27.41
C GLY A 46 -2.48 13.45 26.27
N ALA A 47 -1.72 12.54 25.66
CA ALA A 47 -2.23 11.62 24.67
C ALA A 47 -3.30 10.76 25.33
N LYS A 48 -4.59 11.05 25.05
CA LYS A 48 -5.70 10.26 25.62
C LYS A 48 -5.42 8.77 25.42
N GLU A 49 -5.53 8.00 26.49
CA GLU A 49 -5.37 6.55 26.46
C GLU A 49 -6.27 5.92 25.38
N LYS A 50 -5.85 4.78 24.82
CA LYS A 50 -6.63 3.92 23.89
C LYS A 50 -6.83 4.44 22.46
N ARG A 51 -5.80 5.04 21.83
CA ARG A 51 -5.81 5.30 20.37
C ARG A 51 -4.88 4.34 19.63
N VAL A 52 -5.38 3.80 18.52
CA VAL A 52 -4.57 3.10 17.51
C VAL A 52 -4.32 4.06 16.36
N LEU A 53 -3.04 4.20 15.98
CA LEU A 53 -2.58 4.99 14.85
C LEU A 53 -2.07 4.05 13.75
N PHE A 54 -2.56 4.23 12.53
CA PHE A 54 -2.00 3.64 11.34
C PHE A 54 -1.31 4.72 10.51
N MET A 55 -0.18 4.36 9.93
CA MET A 55 0.56 5.23 9.02
C MET A 55 0.92 4.45 7.76
N THR A 56 0.84 5.08 6.59
CA THR A 56 1.29 4.52 5.33
C THR A 56 2.41 5.36 4.74
N THR A 57 3.37 4.70 4.11
CA THR A 57 4.47 5.36 3.39
C THR A 57 4.90 4.49 2.21
N ASN A 58 5.25 5.13 1.11
CA ASN A 58 5.89 4.45 -0.02
C ASN A 58 7.43 4.44 0.10
N HIS A 59 7.98 5.32 0.94
CA HIS A 59 9.42 5.58 1.08
C HIS A 59 9.84 5.50 2.55
N ARG A 60 9.95 4.28 3.07
CA ARG A 60 10.34 4.04 4.47
C ARG A 60 11.72 4.62 4.79
N GLU A 61 12.63 4.61 3.82
CA GLU A 61 13.97 5.18 3.88
C GLU A 61 13.98 6.69 4.14
N ASN A 62 12.91 7.39 3.80
CA ASN A 62 12.76 8.82 4.01
C ASN A 62 12.17 9.15 5.40
N LEU A 63 11.91 8.15 6.26
CA LEU A 63 11.36 8.41 7.59
C LEU A 63 12.45 8.69 8.62
N ASP A 64 12.17 9.62 9.56
CA ASP A 64 13.05 9.82 10.72
C ASP A 64 13.22 8.52 11.51
N SER A 65 14.47 8.19 11.81
CA SER A 65 14.82 7.17 12.80
C SER A 65 14.10 7.36 14.15
N ALA A 66 13.71 8.59 14.50
CA ALA A 66 12.96 8.90 15.70
C ALA A 66 11.52 8.34 15.66
N LEU A 67 10.87 8.28 14.49
CA LEU A 67 9.53 7.71 14.35
C LEU A 67 9.51 6.19 14.57
N THR A 68 10.59 5.50 14.21
CA THR A 68 10.70 4.03 14.29
C THR A 68 11.08 3.53 15.68
N ARG A 69 11.18 4.41 16.68
CA ARG A 69 11.50 4.02 18.06
C ARG A 69 10.31 3.36 18.76
N PRO A 70 10.54 2.39 19.66
CA PRO A 70 9.50 1.79 20.49
C PRO A 70 8.68 2.85 21.23
N GLY A 71 7.35 2.69 21.28
CA GLY A 71 6.42 3.68 21.85
C GLY A 71 5.82 4.66 20.84
N ARG A 72 6.35 4.71 19.61
CA ARG A 72 5.80 5.48 18.48
C ARG A 72 5.27 4.58 17.37
N ILE A 73 6.15 3.71 16.85
CA ILE A 73 5.79 2.66 15.88
C ILE A 73 6.18 1.33 16.51
N ASP A 74 5.19 0.57 16.95
CA ASP A 74 5.41 -0.73 17.58
C ASP A 74 5.36 -1.89 16.57
N GLN A 75 4.70 -1.70 15.43
CA GLN A 75 4.53 -2.71 14.38
C GLN A 75 4.72 -2.12 13.00
N THR A 76 5.34 -2.87 12.09
CA THR A 76 5.53 -2.47 10.70
C THR A 76 5.25 -3.64 9.77
N PHE A 77 4.45 -3.40 8.75
CA PHE A 77 4.09 -4.39 7.74
C PHE A 77 4.52 -3.88 6.36
N TYR A 78 5.13 -4.77 5.58
CA TYR A 78 5.49 -4.48 4.19
C TYR A 78 4.39 -5.02 3.27
N LEU A 79 3.85 -4.15 2.41
CA LEU A 79 2.87 -4.50 1.38
C LEU A 79 3.58 -4.57 0.03
N GLY A 80 3.98 -5.78 -0.36
CA GLY A 80 4.74 -6.03 -1.59
C GLY A 80 3.88 -6.53 -2.74
N TYR A 81 4.55 -7.18 -3.69
CA TYR A 81 3.92 -7.91 -4.78
C TYR A 81 3.11 -9.11 -4.27
N ALA A 82 2.10 -9.51 -5.04
CA ALA A 82 1.22 -10.60 -4.67
C ALA A 82 1.94 -11.95 -4.79
N THR A 83 1.86 -12.76 -3.74
CA THR A 83 2.33 -14.15 -3.78
C THR A 83 1.31 -15.04 -4.50
N ALA A 84 1.72 -16.24 -4.92
CA ALA A 84 0.82 -17.23 -5.49
C ALA A 84 -0.43 -17.47 -4.62
N THR A 85 -0.26 -17.59 -3.29
CA THR A 85 -1.37 -17.73 -2.34
C THR A 85 -2.28 -16.51 -2.33
N MET A 86 -1.73 -15.30 -2.32
CA MET A 86 -2.54 -14.08 -2.40
C MET A 86 -3.30 -14.00 -3.72
N ILE A 87 -2.73 -14.44 -4.84
CA ILE A 87 -3.40 -14.44 -6.14
C ILE A 87 -4.64 -15.35 -6.11
N GLU A 88 -4.50 -16.55 -5.56
CA GLU A 88 -5.61 -17.50 -5.41
C GLU A 88 -6.70 -16.97 -4.46
N GLU A 89 -6.29 -16.40 -3.33
CA GLU A 89 -7.20 -15.78 -2.36
C GLU A 89 -7.92 -14.56 -2.94
N LEU A 90 -7.23 -13.70 -3.69
CA LEU A 90 -7.82 -12.54 -4.37
C LEU A 90 -8.89 -12.97 -5.38
N PHE A 91 -8.63 -14.02 -6.16
CA PHE A 91 -9.60 -14.56 -7.10
C PHE A 91 -10.85 -15.07 -6.36
N SER A 92 -10.63 -15.87 -5.32
CA SER A 92 -11.72 -16.44 -4.51
C SER A 92 -12.55 -15.35 -3.86
N LEU A 93 -11.91 -14.40 -3.18
CA LEU A 93 -12.57 -13.26 -2.53
C LEU A 93 -13.41 -12.42 -3.51
N PHE A 94 -12.95 -12.31 -4.76
CA PHE A 94 -13.63 -11.51 -5.77
C PHE A 94 -14.89 -12.18 -6.33
N TYR A 95 -14.89 -13.51 -6.47
CA TYR A 95 -15.98 -14.25 -7.13
C TYR A 95 -16.89 -15.06 -6.20
N GLU A 96 -16.44 -15.45 -5.00
CA GLU A 96 -17.29 -16.13 -4.00
C GLU A 96 -18.60 -15.37 -3.70
N PRO A 97 -18.61 -14.02 -3.57
CA PRO A 97 -19.85 -13.29 -3.30
C PRO A 97 -20.88 -13.32 -4.43
N LEU A 98 -20.52 -13.81 -5.63
CA LEU A 98 -21.43 -13.86 -6.77
C LEU A 98 -22.35 -15.08 -6.76
N GLY A 99 -22.25 -15.95 -5.74
CA GLY A 99 -23.09 -17.14 -5.61
C GLY A 99 -22.72 -18.27 -6.57
N VAL A 100 -21.50 -18.25 -7.10
CA VAL A 100 -20.92 -19.39 -7.82
C VAL A 100 -20.56 -20.49 -6.81
N ASP A 101 -20.59 -21.75 -7.25
CA ASP A 101 -20.20 -22.89 -6.43
C ASP A 101 -18.76 -22.74 -5.88
N LYS A 102 -18.58 -23.05 -4.60
CA LYS A 102 -17.30 -22.82 -3.91
C LYS A 102 -16.18 -23.71 -4.42
N ASP A 103 -16.48 -24.97 -4.73
CA ASP A 103 -15.48 -25.90 -5.25
C ASP A 103 -15.05 -25.47 -6.65
N GLU A 104 -15.99 -24.98 -7.45
CA GLU A 104 -15.68 -24.41 -8.76
C GLU A 104 -14.82 -23.14 -8.67
N ILE A 105 -15.11 -22.22 -7.74
CA ILE A 105 -14.27 -21.04 -7.51
C ILE A 105 -12.86 -21.44 -7.07
N SER A 106 -12.72 -22.39 -6.15
CA SER A 106 -11.40 -22.87 -5.72
C SER A 106 -10.60 -23.48 -6.88
N ARG A 107 -11.25 -24.27 -7.73
CA ARG A 107 -10.62 -24.83 -8.94
C ARG A 107 -10.18 -23.75 -9.93
N LEU A 108 -11.02 -22.74 -10.16
CA LEU A 108 -10.70 -21.62 -11.05
C LEU A 108 -9.60 -20.72 -10.46
N ALA A 109 -9.60 -20.51 -9.15
CA ALA A 109 -8.58 -19.74 -8.45
C ALA A 109 -7.19 -20.39 -8.58
N GLY A 110 -7.09 -21.71 -8.37
CA GLY A 110 -5.82 -22.43 -8.56
C GLY A 110 -5.30 -22.38 -10.00
N ARG A 111 -6.21 -22.44 -10.98
CA ARG A 111 -5.84 -22.24 -12.40
C ARG A 111 -5.37 -20.82 -12.67
N PHE A 112 -6.09 -19.82 -12.16
CA PHE A 112 -5.71 -18.42 -12.30
C PHE A 112 -4.32 -18.15 -11.70
N ALA A 113 -4.06 -18.65 -10.50
CA ALA A 113 -2.76 -18.52 -9.82
C ALA A 113 -1.62 -19.26 -10.54
N SER A 114 -1.93 -20.28 -11.34
CA SER A 114 -0.93 -20.96 -12.18
C SER A 114 -0.54 -20.15 -13.42
N GLU A 115 -1.43 -19.29 -13.92
CA GLU A 115 -1.19 -18.44 -15.09
C GLU A 115 -0.54 -17.10 -14.72
N VAL A 116 -0.79 -16.59 -13.51
CA VAL A 116 -0.26 -15.31 -13.04
C VAL A 116 1.03 -15.53 -12.26
N PRO A 117 2.17 -14.95 -12.67
CA PRO A 117 3.44 -15.15 -11.99
C PRO A 117 3.44 -14.50 -10.60
N SER A 118 3.96 -15.25 -9.63
CA SER A 118 4.15 -14.78 -8.25
C SER A 118 5.19 -13.67 -8.17
N GLU A 119 4.96 -12.71 -7.28
CA GLU A 119 5.87 -11.60 -6.96
C GLU A 119 6.17 -10.62 -8.11
N ILE A 120 5.34 -10.59 -9.15
CA ILE A 120 5.47 -9.64 -10.28
C ILE A 120 4.44 -8.52 -10.22
N PHE A 121 3.20 -8.84 -9.87
CA PHE A 121 2.09 -7.87 -9.88
C PHE A 121 1.62 -7.57 -8.45
N THR A 122 1.21 -6.32 -8.21
CA THR A 122 0.57 -5.97 -6.93
C THR A 122 -0.86 -6.52 -6.89
N ALA A 123 -1.41 -6.69 -5.67
CA ALA A 123 -2.81 -7.06 -5.48
C ALA A 123 -3.77 -6.12 -6.23
N ALA A 124 -3.49 -4.82 -6.23
CA ALA A 124 -4.29 -3.82 -6.94
C ALA A 124 -4.28 -4.03 -8.46
N THR A 125 -3.12 -4.34 -9.04
CA THR A 125 -2.99 -4.62 -10.48
C THR A 125 -3.81 -5.84 -10.88
N ILE A 126 -3.76 -6.91 -10.09
CA ILE A 126 -4.56 -8.13 -10.31
C ILE A 126 -6.05 -7.81 -10.17
N GLN A 127 -6.44 -7.06 -9.14
CA GLN A 127 -7.84 -6.68 -8.94
C GLN A 127 -8.39 -5.83 -10.09
N ILE A 128 -7.60 -4.91 -10.65
CA ILE A 128 -7.95 -4.14 -11.85
C ILE A 128 -8.22 -5.06 -13.05
N PHE A 129 -7.44 -6.15 -13.20
CA PHE A 129 -7.70 -7.16 -14.22
C PHE A 129 -9.02 -7.89 -13.96
N LEU A 130 -9.26 -8.39 -12.73
CA LEU A 130 -10.49 -9.11 -12.38
C LEU A 130 -11.76 -8.27 -12.57
N LEU A 131 -11.69 -6.95 -12.32
CA LEU A 131 -12.78 -6.02 -12.57
C LEU A 131 -13.27 -6.01 -14.03
N LYS A 132 -12.39 -6.29 -15.01
CA LYS A 132 -12.78 -6.40 -16.43
C LYS A 132 -13.67 -7.61 -16.69
N TYR A 133 -13.57 -8.64 -15.85
CA TYR A 133 -14.29 -9.90 -15.95
C TYR A 133 -15.20 -10.11 -14.73
N LYS A 134 -15.84 -9.03 -14.27
CA LYS A 134 -16.56 -8.98 -12.99
C LYS A 134 -17.49 -10.16 -12.72
N ASN A 135 -18.22 -10.61 -13.73
CA ASN A 135 -19.21 -11.70 -13.62
C ASN A 135 -18.82 -12.93 -14.45
N ALA A 136 -17.57 -13.03 -14.88
CA ALA A 136 -17.11 -14.07 -15.82
C ALA A 136 -15.78 -14.68 -15.35
N PRO A 137 -15.78 -15.46 -14.25
CA PRO A 137 -14.55 -16.03 -13.69
C PRO A 137 -13.81 -16.95 -14.67
N GLU A 138 -14.53 -17.73 -15.48
CA GLU A 138 -13.93 -18.59 -16.51
C GLU A 138 -13.20 -17.79 -17.60
N MET A 139 -13.77 -16.65 -18.00
CA MET A 139 -13.14 -15.75 -18.97
C MET A 139 -11.92 -15.06 -18.39
N ALA A 140 -11.94 -14.75 -17.08
CA ALA A 140 -10.79 -14.18 -16.38
C ALA A 140 -9.60 -15.16 -16.41
N VAL A 141 -9.83 -16.45 -16.12
CA VAL A 141 -8.80 -17.49 -16.20
C VAL A 141 -8.28 -17.63 -17.63
N SER A 142 -9.18 -17.74 -18.61
CA SER A 142 -8.81 -17.94 -20.01
C SER A 142 -8.04 -16.75 -20.60
N SER A 143 -8.28 -15.54 -20.10
CA SER A 143 -7.62 -14.31 -20.55
C SER A 143 -6.35 -13.96 -19.75
N ALA A 144 -6.05 -14.70 -18.67
CA ALA A 144 -4.96 -14.38 -17.75
C ALA A 144 -3.58 -14.44 -18.43
N ALA A 145 -3.30 -15.50 -19.18
CA ALA A 145 -2.02 -15.70 -19.86
C ALA A 145 -1.68 -14.55 -20.85
N ASP A 146 -2.68 -14.11 -21.62
CA ASP A 146 -2.51 -13.03 -22.59
C ASP A 146 -2.33 -11.67 -21.90
N TRP A 147 -3.05 -11.46 -20.80
CA TRP A 147 -2.86 -10.27 -19.97
C TRP A 147 -1.46 -10.23 -19.35
N VAL A 148 -0.97 -11.35 -18.81
CA VAL A 148 0.39 -11.45 -18.27
C VAL A 148 1.41 -11.10 -19.35
N LYS A 149 1.33 -11.69 -20.56
CA LYS A 149 2.26 -11.38 -21.66
C LYS A 149 2.27 -9.88 -22.01
N LYS A 150 1.09 -9.27 -22.10
CA LYS A 150 0.94 -7.85 -22.42
C LYS A 150 1.55 -6.95 -21.35
N ASN A 151 1.28 -7.25 -20.09
CA ASN A 151 1.64 -6.39 -18.95
C ASN A 151 3.02 -6.70 -18.35
N HIS A 152 3.61 -7.85 -18.65
CA HIS A 152 4.96 -8.22 -18.22
C HIS A 152 6.05 -7.52 -19.05
N THR A 153 5.73 -7.05 -20.26
CA THR A 153 6.69 -6.33 -21.12
C THR A 153 6.97 -4.91 -20.62
N ASP A 154 6.06 -4.34 -19.82
CA ASP A 154 6.19 -2.98 -19.26
C ASP A 154 6.91 -2.94 -17.90
N ILE A 155 7.26 -4.10 -17.32
CA ILE A 155 7.80 -4.23 -15.94
C ILE A 155 9.30 -4.64 -15.93
N VAL A 156 9.86 -5.04 -17.09
CA VAL A 156 11.29 -5.39 -17.26
C VAL A 156 11.97 -4.33 -18.10
#